data_AF-A0A960BS52-F1
#
_entry.id   AF-A0A960BS52-F1
#
_cell.length_a   1.000
_cell.length_b   1.000
_cell.length_c   1.000
_cell.angle_alpha   90.00
_cell.angle_beta   90.00
_cell.angle_gamma   90.00
#
_symmetry.space_group_name_H-M   'P 1'
#
loop_
_entity.id
_entity.type
_entity.pdbx_description
1 polymer ?
#
loop_
_entity_poly.entity_id
_entity_poly.type
_entity_poly.pdbx_seq_one_letter_code
_entity_poly.pdbx_strand_id
1 'polypeptide(L)' 'AGFDELMPKTIANATVDRLLHHAHVVITTGDSIRLTQATRGKGVRPLTN' A
#
# COMPACT_ATOMS: atom_id res chain seq x y z
N ALA A 1 8.30 5.45 -4.69
CA ALA A 1 9.34 4.97 -5.61
C ALA A 1 9.43 3.43 -5.69
N GLY A 2 8.42 2.66 -5.23
CA GLY A 2 8.48 1.18 -5.23
C GLY A 2 7.88 0.47 -6.46
N PHE A 3 7.13 1.17 -7.32
CA PHE A 3 6.61 0.60 -8.56
C PHE A 3 7.65 0.56 -9.68
N ASP A 4 8.63 1.47 -9.65
CA ASP A 4 9.74 1.54 -10.60
C ASP A 4 10.71 0.35 -10.50
N GLU A 5 10.65 -0.42 -9.40
CA GLU A 5 11.56 -1.54 -9.12
C GLU A 5 11.00 -2.90 -9.60
N LEU A 6 9.68 -2.99 -9.85
CA LEU A 6 8.99 -4.23 -10.23
C LEU A 6 8.46 -4.25 -11.68
N MET A 7 8.27 -3.09 -12.32
CA MET A 7 7.80 -2.99 -13.71
C MET A 7 8.71 -2.09 -14.54
N PRO A 8 8.98 -2.43 -15.82
CA PRO A 8 9.63 -1.50 -16.75
C PRO A 8 8.88 -0.16 -16.78
N LYS A 9 9.60 0.96 -16.62
CA LYS A 9 9.02 2.31 -16.44
C LYS A 9 8.05 2.73 -17.54
N THR A 10 8.21 2.18 -18.75
CA THR A 10 7.35 2.44 -19.90
C THR A 10 5.92 1.91 -19.69
N ILE A 11 5.76 0.74 -19.09
CA ILE A 11 4.46 0.12 -18.82
C ILE A 11 3.85 0.73 -17.55
N ALA A 12 4.65 0.96 -16.51
CA ALA A 12 4.20 1.59 -15.27
C ALA A 12 3.56 2.96 -15.54
N ASN A 13 4.21 3.81 -16.35
CA ASN A 13 3.68 5.13 -16.69
C ASN A 13 2.36 5.07 -17.44
N ALA A 14 2.24 4.26 -18.49
CA ALA A 14 1.01 4.15 -19.25
C ALA A 14 -0.18 3.61 -18.43
N THR A 15 0.09 2.73 -17.45
CA THR A 15 -0.94 2.21 -16.55
C THR A 15 -1.37 3.23 -15.49
N VAL A 16 -0.40 3.92 -14.86
CA VAL A 16 -0.67 4.96 -13.86
C VAL A 16 -1.39 6.15 -14.49
N ASP A 17 -1.01 6.51 -15.72
CA ASP A 17 -1.68 7.54 -16.51
C ASP A 17 -3.18 7.25 -16.63
N ARG A 18 -3.57 6.13 -17.24
CA ARG A 18 -4.98 5.73 -17.39
C ARG A 18 -5.72 5.63 -16.05
N LEU A 19 -5.06 5.13 -15.01
CA LEU A 19 -5.65 4.98 -13.68
C LEU A 19 -5.94 6.34 -13.03
N LEU A 20 -5.01 7.29 -13.12
CA LEU A 20 -5.10 8.58 -12.44
C LEU A 20 -5.97 9.60 -13.18
N HIS A 21 -6.19 9.41 -14.48
CA HIS A 21 -6.99 10.32 -15.32
C HIS A 21 -8.40 10.63 -14.78
N HIS A 22 -9.01 9.70 -14.04
CA HIS A 22 -10.34 9.88 -13.44
C HIS A 22 -10.35 9.66 -11.93
N ALA A 23 -9.18 9.48 -11.31
CA ALA A 23 -9.10 9.16 -9.89
C ALA A 23 -9.17 10.41 -9.02
N HIS A 24 -9.94 10.33 -7.94
CA HIS A 24 -9.82 11.28 -6.83
C HIS A 24 -8.82 10.73 -5.82
N VAL A 25 -7.61 11.28 -5.83
CA VAL A 25 -6.51 10.81 -4.98
C VAL A 25 -6.65 11.40 -3.59
N VAL A 26 -6.77 10.53 -2.59
CA VAL A 26 -6.70 10.91 -1.17
C VAL A 26 -5.35 10.51 -0.62
N ILE A 27 -4.59 11.49 -0.13
CA ILE A 27 -3.30 11.27 0.51
C ILE A 27 -3.55 10.98 1.99
N THR A 28 -3.07 9.83 2.46
CA THR A 28 -3.17 9.45 3.87
C THR A 28 -1.79 9.52 4.53
N THR A 29 -1.78 9.76 5.84
CA THR A 29 -0.57 9.89 6.66
C THR A 29 -0.82 9.32 8.05
N GLY A 30 0.23 9.23 8.87
CA GLY A 30 0.19 8.69 10.22
C GLY A 30 0.58 7.22 10.32
N ASP A 31 0.55 6.71 11.55
CA ASP A 31 1.02 5.37 11.86
C ASP A 31 0.06 4.26 11.44
N SER A 32 0.61 3.06 11.26
CA SER A 32 -0.19 1.87 10.94
C SER A 32 -1.14 1.51 12.08
N ILE A 33 -2.44 1.66 11.81
CA ILE A 33 -3.52 1.26 12.73
C ILE A 33 -3.42 -0.24 13.02
N ARG A 34 -3.17 -1.05 11.99
CA ARG A 34 -3.05 -2.52 12.12
C ARG A 34 -1.88 -2.90 13.01
N LEU A 35 -0.73 -2.23 12.86
CA LEU A 35 0.43 -2.45 13.72
C LEU A 35 0.11 -2.10 15.17
N THR A 36 -0.48 -0.92 15.41
CA THR A 36 -0.87 -0.46 16.75
C THR A 36 -1.86 -1.41 17.43
N GLN A 37 -2.80 -1.98 16.66
CA GLN A 37 -3.74 -2.95 17.18
C GLN A 37 -3.06 -4.29 17.50
N ALA A 38 -2.18 -4.77 16.61
CA ALA A 38 -1.47 -6.02 16.78
C ALA A 38 -0.55 -5.99 18.00
N THR A 39 0.19 -4.91 18.23
CA THR A 39 1.04 -4.74 19.43
C THR A 39 0.23 -4.66 20.72
N ARG A 40 -1.04 -4.24 20.64
CA ARG A 40 -2.01 -4.26 21.75
C ARG A 40 -2.76 -5.60 21.85
N GLY A 41 -2.35 -6.63 21.11
CA GLY A 41 -2.93 -7.97 21.15
C GLY A 41 -4.29 -8.11 20.45
N LYS A 42 -4.75 -7.10 19.71
CA LYS A 42 -6.02 -7.15 18.98
C LYS A 42 -5.82 -7.77 17.59
N GLY A 43 -6.60 -8.81 17.27
CA GLY A 43 -6.63 -9.41 15.93
C GLY A 43 -5.41 -10.25 15.57
N VAL A 44 -4.53 -10.58 16.53
CA VAL A 44 -3.39 -11.47 16.31
C VAL A 44 -3.77 -12.92 16.57
N ARG A 45 -3.29 -13.83 15.71
CA ARG A 45 -3.32 -15.29 15.94
C ARG A 45 -1.88 -15.75 16.19
N PRO A 46 -1.58 -16.43 17.31
CA PRO A 46 -0.26 -16.96 17.56
C PRO A 46 0.16 -17.92 16.44
N LEU A 47 1.43 -17.86 16.04
CA LEU A 47 2.03 -18.92 15.24
C LEU A 47 2.26 -20.12 16.17
N THR A 48 1.51 -21.19 15.96
CA THR A 48 1.72 -22.49 16.63
C THR A 48 2.73 -23.31 15.83
N ASN A 49 3.68 -23.92 16.54
CA ASN A 49 4.65 -24.88 16.01
C ASN A 49 4.05 -26.28 15.88
#